data_AF-A0A1V0UUD9-F1
#
_entry.id   AF-A0A1V0UUD9-F1
#
_cell.length_a   1.000
_cell.length_b   1.000
_cell.length_c   1.000
_cell.angle_alpha   90.00
_cell.angle_beta   90.00
_cell.angle_gamma   90.00
#
_symmetry.space_group_name_H-M   'P 1'
#
loop_
_entity.id
_entity.type
_entity.pdbx_description
1 polymer ?
#
loop_
_entity_poly.entity_id
_entity_poly.type
_entity_poly.pdbx_seq_one_letter_code
_entity_poly.pdbx_strand_id
1 'polypeptide(L)'
;MTEISCQYAEELCTRKVPIFASLSEEDLAKVSVMIKHRKYEKGEALILEEQPSDTLFIIKQGHVKLLKTTPQPDISLKLLKTVTKRLAHAENLAQSLATKDPEIRIVHMILELVDKYGKTVQGQIKVELPLSREELANYVGVTRETISRKFSKFERLGMIEIKGTREITIRNMQKLNEYID
;
A
#
# COMPACT_ATOMS: atom_id res chain seq x y z
N MET A 1 33.39 -5.32 -3.38
CA MET A 1 32.39 -4.23 -3.32
C MET A 1 32.59 -3.31 -4.52
N THR A 2 31.62 -3.27 -5.43
CA THR A 2 31.66 -2.39 -6.61
C THR A 2 30.47 -1.43 -6.47
N GLU A 3 30.74 -0.15 -6.25
CA GLU A 3 29.70 0.88 -6.22
C GLU A 3 29.24 1.15 -7.66
N ILE A 4 27.97 0.89 -7.95
CA ILE A 4 27.37 1.21 -9.24
C ILE A 4 26.60 2.51 -9.04
N SER A 5 27.02 3.59 -9.69
CA SER A 5 26.25 4.83 -9.69
C SER A 5 24.95 4.61 -10.46
N CYS A 6 23.84 5.10 -9.91
CA CYS A 6 22.55 5.08 -10.59
C CYS A 6 22.61 6.04 -11.79
N GLN A 7 22.99 5.54 -12.97
CA GLN A 7 22.83 6.28 -14.21
C GLN A 7 21.41 6.02 -14.71
N TYR A 8 20.55 7.03 -14.56
CA TYR A 8 19.15 7.08 -14.96
C TYR A 8 18.85 6.25 -16.23
N ALA A 9 18.26 5.07 -16.04
CA ALA A 9 17.78 4.22 -17.13
C ALA A 9 16.25 4.19 -17.07
N GLU A 10 15.63 5.13 -17.80
CA GLU A 10 14.20 5.27 -18.19
C GLU A 10 13.08 5.16 -17.13
N GLU A 11 13.31 4.56 -15.96
CA GLU A 11 12.32 4.42 -14.89
C GLU A 11 13.04 4.36 -13.52
N LEU A 12 12.73 5.31 -12.63
CA LEU A 12 13.35 5.40 -11.31
C LEU A 12 13.10 4.13 -10.49
N CYS A 13 14.15 3.53 -9.94
CA CYS A 13 14.01 2.36 -9.07
C CYS A 13 13.14 2.66 -7.84
N THR A 14 13.08 3.92 -7.41
CA THR A 14 12.24 4.42 -6.31
C THR A 14 10.75 4.20 -6.57
N ARG A 15 10.27 4.29 -7.82
CA ARG A 15 8.87 4.02 -8.17
C ARG A 15 8.45 2.57 -7.93
N LYS A 16 9.40 1.63 -7.98
CA LYS A 16 9.14 0.20 -7.79
C LYS A 16 9.13 -0.21 -6.32
N VAL A 17 9.48 0.68 -5.41
CA VAL A 17 9.55 0.40 -3.97
C VAL A 17 8.29 0.97 -3.30
N PRO A 18 7.43 0.12 -2.72
CA PRO A 18 6.15 0.58 -2.15
C PRO A 18 6.26 1.68 -1.08
N ILE A 19 7.37 1.72 -0.34
CA ILE A 19 7.60 2.73 0.71
C ILE A 19 7.73 4.16 0.15
N PHE A 20 8.04 4.31 -1.14
CA PHE A 20 8.16 5.60 -1.80
C PHE A 20 6.94 5.96 -2.65
N ALA A 21 5.88 5.13 -2.65
CA ALA A 21 4.72 5.31 -3.52
C ALA A 21 3.96 6.63 -3.26
N SER A 22 4.08 7.21 -2.06
CA SER A 22 3.41 8.47 -1.68
C SER A 22 4.24 9.74 -1.94
N LEU A 23 5.45 9.61 -2.49
CA LEU A 23 6.34 10.76 -2.72
C LEU A 23 6.07 11.41 -4.08
N SER A 24 6.17 12.74 -4.13
CA SER A 24 6.08 13.50 -5.37
C SER A 24 7.22 13.16 -6.32
N GLU A 25 7.08 13.44 -7.61
CA GLU A 25 8.18 13.25 -8.59
C GLU A 25 9.44 14.03 -8.22
N GLU A 26 9.28 15.23 -7.63
CA GLU A 26 10.39 16.04 -7.14
C GLU A 26 11.12 15.35 -5.98
N ASP A 27 10.37 14.77 -5.04
CA ASP A 27 10.95 14.08 -3.89
C ASP A 27 11.55 12.72 -4.27
N LEU A 28 10.93 12.00 -5.21
CA LEU A 28 11.48 10.77 -5.78
C LEU A 28 12.82 11.03 -6.47
N ALA A 29 12.96 12.16 -7.17
CA ALA A 29 14.23 12.56 -7.76
C ALA A 29 15.30 12.81 -6.69
N LYS A 30 14.96 13.51 -5.59
CA LYS A 30 15.86 13.74 -4.45
C LYS A 30 16.31 12.41 -3.81
N VAL A 31 15.37 11.51 -3.56
CA VAL A 31 15.65 10.19 -2.96
C VAL A 31 16.52 9.34 -3.90
N SER A 32 16.25 9.37 -5.21
CA SER A 32 17.02 8.61 -6.20
C SER A 32 18.52 8.95 -6.18
N VAL A 33 18.88 10.20 -5.94
CA VAL A 33 20.28 10.65 -5.87
C VAL A 33 20.98 10.13 -4.61
N MET A 34 20.24 9.91 -3.52
CA MET A 34 20.78 9.39 -2.26
C MET A 34 20.96 7.86 -2.27
N ILE A 35 20.35 7.15 -3.22
CA ILE A 35 20.41 5.69 -3.31
C ILE A 35 21.75 5.24 -3.90
N LYS A 36 22.44 4.37 -3.16
CA LYS A 36 23.64 3.68 -3.64
C LYS A 36 23.31 2.24 -4.02
N HIS A 37 23.54 1.88 -5.29
CA HIS A 37 23.40 0.49 -5.71
C HIS A 37 24.64 -0.31 -5.34
N ARG A 38 24.44 -1.38 -4.57
CA ARG A 38 25.49 -2.33 -4.17
C ARG A 38 25.12 -3.73 -4.62
N LYS A 39 26.12 -4.47 -5.08
CA LYS A 39 26.03 -5.89 -5.38
C LYS A 39 26.81 -6.68 -4.32
N TYR A 40 26.21 -7.75 -3.85
CA TYR A 40 26.77 -8.67 -2.86
C TYR A 40 26.85 -10.06 -3.45
N GLU A 41 27.94 -10.77 -3.14
CA GLU A 41 28.11 -12.17 -3.54
C GLU A 41 27.48 -13.12 -2.51
N LYS A 42 27.23 -14.37 -2.91
CA LYS A 42 26.62 -15.36 -2.01
C LYS A 42 27.51 -15.59 -0.78
N GLY A 43 26.93 -15.39 0.40
CA GLY A 43 27.62 -15.58 1.68
C GLY A 43 28.26 -14.30 2.26
N GLU A 44 28.22 -13.19 1.52
CA GLU A 44 28.66 -11.89 2.02
C GLU A 44 27.64 -11.32 3.02
N ALA A 45 28.11 -10.84 4.17
CA ALA A 45 27.27 -10.25 5.19
C ALA A 45 26.88 -8.82 4.80
N LEU A 46 25.58 -8.50 4.84
CA LEU A 46 25.08 -7.15 4.56
C LEU A 46 25.17 -6.24 5.79
N ILE A 47 24.76 -6.76 6.95
CA ILE A 47 24.73 -6.07 8.25
C ILE A 47 25.17 -7.07 9.31
N LEU A 48 25.94 -6.59 10.29
CA LEU A 48 26.32 -7.32 11.50
C LEU A 48 25.67 -6.64 12.71
N GLU A 49 25.18 -7.44 13.67
CA GLU A 49 24.37 -6.97 14.82
C GLU A 49 25.09 -5.91 15.70
N GLU A 50 26.41 -5.87 15.64
CA GLU A 50 27.24 -4.96 16.44
C GLU A 50 27.69 -3.69 15.70
N GLN A 51 27.19 -3.46 14.48
CA GLN A 51 27.50 -2.24 13.75
C GLN A 51 26.31 -1.28 13.76
N PRO A 52 26.44 -0.09 14.37
CA PRO A 52 25.44 0.95 14.21
C PRO A 52 25.35 1.31 12.72
N SER A 53 24.19 1.08 12.13
CA SER A 53 23.93 1.31 10.71
C SER A 53 22.62 2.07 10.57
N ASP A 54 22.70 3.35 10.22
CA ASP A 54 21.56 4.20 9.83
C ASP A 54 21.19 4.01 8.35
N THR A 55 21.44 2.81 7.79
CA THR A 55 21.25 2.51 6.37
C THR A 55 20.02 1.63 6.14
N LEU A 56 19.09 2.12 5.31
CA LEU A 56 17.98 1.33 4.78
C LEU A 56 18.44 0.55 3.54
N PHE A 57 18.32 -0.79 3.59
CA PHE A 57 18.59 -1.65 2.44
C PHE A 57 17.30 -2.03 1.73
N ILE A 58 17.28 -1.87 0.40
CA ILE A 58 16.17 -2.29 -0.46
C ILE A 58 16.69 -3.38 -1.41
N ILE A 59 16.08 -4.56 -1.37
CA ILE A 59 16.50 -5.69 -2.19
C ILE A 59 15.88 -5.54 -3.58
N LYS A 60 16.68 -5.09 -4.56
CA LYS A 60 16.27 -5.03 -5.96
C LYS A 60 16.07 -6.43 -6.56
N GLN A 61 16.97 -7.36 -6.23
CA GLN A 61 16.95 -8.73 -6.75
C GLN A 61 17.73 -9.66 -5.81
N GLY A 62 17.28 -10.91 -5.67
CA GLY A 62 17.91 -11.93 -4.82
C GLY A 62 17.21 -12.13 -3.48
N HIS A 63 17.87 -12.84 -2.56
CA HIS A 63 17.34 -13.13 -1.23
C HIS A 63 18.39 -12.83 -0.16
N VAL A 64 17.96 -12.21 0.92
CA VAL A 64 18.77 -11.96 2.11
C VAL A 64 18.21 -12.81 3.24
N LYS A 65 19.09 -13.54 3.94
CA LYS A 65 18.71 -14.27 5.14
C LYS A 65 19.01 -13.40 6.34
N LEU A 66 17.98 -13.02 7.08
CA LEU A 66 18.15 -12.42 8.40
C LEU A 66 18.44 -13.54 9.40
N LEU A 67 19.58 -13.44 10.06
CA LEU A 67 19.96 -14.30 11.17
C LEU A 67 20.06 -13.40 12.40
N LYS A 68 19.30 -13.72 13.44
CA LYS A 68 19.36 -13.01 14.71
C LYS A 68 19.84 -14.01 15.75
N THR A 69 20.97 -13.73 16.40
CA THR A 69 21.61 -14.64 17.35
C THR A 69 21.05 -14.43 18.76
N THR A 70 19.74 -14.27 18.88
CA THR A 70 19.08 -14.23 20.19
C THR A 70 18.54 -15.61 20.55
N PRO A 71 18.33 -15.92 21.84
CA PRO A 71 17.85 -17.24 22.25
C PRO A 71 16.48 -17.61 21.66
N GLN A 72 15.61 -16.63 21.37
CA GLN A 72 14.23 -16.81 20.88
C GLN A 72 13.76 -15.66 19.94
N PRO A 73 14.30 -15.52 18.73
CA PRO A 73 13.94 -14.46 17.79
C PRO A 73 12.47 -14.53 17.35
N ASP A 74 11.89 -15.74 17.30
CA ASP A 74 10.49 -15.96 16.93
C ASP A 74 9.51 -15.27 17.87
N ILE A 75 9.83 -15.23 19.18
CA ILE A 75 8.97 -14.59 20.19
C ILE A 75 8.94 -13.09 19.96
N SER A 76 10.10 -12.45 19.80
CA SER A 76 10.19 -11.01 19.55
C SER A 76 9.49 -10.59 18.25
N LEU A 77 9.67 -11.37 17.18
CA LEU A 77 9.00 -11.12 15.90
C LEU A 77 7.49 -11.30 16.01
N LYS A 78 7.04 -12.32 16.75
CA LYS A 78 5.60 -12.56 16.99
C LYS A 78 4.98 -11.46 17.83
N LEU A 79 5.69 -10.95 18.84
CA LEU A 79 5.28 -9.78 19.63
C LEU A 79 5.18 -8.53 18.77
N LEU A 80 6.21 -8.23 17.97
CA LEU A 80 6.21 -7.08 17.06
C LEU A 80 5.02 -7.14 16.10
N LYS A 81 4.81 -8.28 15.43
CA LYS A 81 3.63 -8.50 14.57
C LYS A 81 2.31 -8.28 15.31
N THR A 82 2.22 -8.70 16.57
CA THR A 82 1.01 -8.54 17.38
C THR A 82 0.78 -7.07 17.73
N VAL A 83 1.82 -6.33 18.09
CA VAL A 83 1.75 -4.89 18.38
C VAL A 83 1.36 -4.11 17.12
N THR A 84 2.00 -4.36 15.97
CA THR A 84 1.66 -3.70 14.70
C THR A 84 0.20 -3.95 14.31
N LYS A 85 -0.32 -5.17 14.51
CA LYS A 85 -1.74 -5.48 14.27
C LYS A 85 -2.68 -4.69 15.18
N ARG A 86 -2.33 -4.56 16.47
CA ARG A 86 -3.14 -3.77 17.43
C ARG A 86 -3.11 -2.28 17.10
N LEU A 87 -1.98 -1.77 16.63
CA LEU A 87 -1.85 -0.38 16.20
C LEU A 87 -2.75 -0.08 14.99
N ALA A 88 -2.65 -0.89 13.93
CA ALA A 88 -3.51 -0.75 12.75
C ALA A 88 -5.00 -0.84 13.09
N HIS A 89 -5.38 -1.71 14.03
CA HIS A 89 -6.77 -1.81 14.49
C HIS A 89 -7.24 -0.56 15.25
N ALA A 90 -6.37 0.01 16.09
CA ALA A 90 -6.67 1.26 16.80
C ALA A 90 -6.78 2.45 15.85
N GLU A 91 -5.93 2.52 14.83
CA GLU A 91 -6.00 3.52 13.76
C GLU A 91 -7.32 3.43 12.99
N ASN A 92 -7.71 2.21 12.58
CA ASN A 92 -8.99 1.98 11.91
C ASN A 92 -10.18 2.38 12.80
N LEU A 93 -10.12 2.08 14.10
CA LEU A 93 -11.14 2.49 15.06
C LEU A 93 -11.20 4.02 15.20
N ALA A 94 -10.06 4.69 15.30
CA ALA A 94 -9.99 6.14 15.36
C ALA A 94 -10.58 6.79 14.09
N GLN A 95 -10.29 6.24 12.91
CA GLN A 95 -10.84 6.70 11.64
C GLN A 95 -12.37 6.45 11.54
N SER A 96 -12.84 5.35 12.13
CA SER A 96 -14.27 5.03 12.27
C SER A 96 -15.01 5.96 13.22
N LEU A 97 -14.33 6.47 14.25
CA LEU A 97 -14.87 7.46 15.17
C LEU A 97 -14.85 8.89 14.57
N ALA A 98 -13.90 9.17 13.67
CA ALA A 98 -13.76 10.45 12.99
C ALA A 98 -14.80 10.66 11.87
N THR A 99 -15.33 9.59 11.25
CA THR A 99 -16.42 9.66 10.26
C THR A 99 -17.57 8.75 10.68
N LYS A 100 -18.65 9.35 11.20
CA LYS A 100 -19.81 8.60 11.74
C LYS A 100 -20.55 7.78 10.68
N ASP A 101 -20.37 8.04 9.39
CA ASP A 101 -21.07 7.35 8.32
C ASP A 101 -20.17 6.28 7.64
N PRO A 102 -20.50 4.99 7.77
CA PRO A 102 -19.89 3.91 6.99
C PRO A 102 -19.87 4.18 5.48
N GLU A 103 -20.85 4.93 4.94
CA GLU A 103 -20.91 5.28 3.52
C GLU A 103 -19.72 6.15 3.10
N ILE A 104 -19.39 7.18 3.89
CA ILE A 104 -18.26 8.08 3.66
C ILE A 104 -16.94 7.31 3.67
N ARG A 105 -16.74 6.41 4.64
CA ARG A 105 -15.52 5.59 4.71
C ARG A 105 -15.35 4.67 3.50
N ILE A 106 -16.45 4.10 3.00
CA ILE A 106 -16.41 3.26 1.79
C ILE A 106 -16.06 4.10 0.57
N VAL A 107 -16.59 5.33 0.47
CA VAL A 107 -16.25 6.26 -0.61
C VAL A 107 -14.77 6.62 -0.55
N HIS A 108 -14.24 7.00 0.62
CA HIS A 108 -12.80 7.25 0.79
C HIS A 108 -11.94 6.06 0.35
N MET A 109 -12.30 4.84 0.77
CA MET A 109 -11.61 3.62 0.33
C MET A 109 -11.67 3.46 -1.19
N ILE A 110 -12.82 3.69 -1.83
CA ILE A 110 -12.95 3.60 -3.30
C ILE A 110 -12.01 4.62 -3.97
N LEU A 111 -11.98 5.86 -3.49
CA LEU A 111 -11.10 6.91 -4.03
C LEU A 111 -9.62 6.54 -3.87
N GLU A 112 -9.23 5.99 -2.71
CA GLU A 112 -7.86 5.51 -2.48
C GLU A 112 -7.49 4.36 -3.42
N LEU A 113 -8.42 3.44 -3.68
CA LEU A 113 -8.21 2.34 -4.63
C LEU A 113 -8.11 2.84 -6.08
N VAL A 114 -8.86 3.89 -6.43
CA VAL A 114 -8.74 4.56 -7.73
C VAL A 114 -7.38 5.22 -7.89
N ASP A 115 -6.91 5.94 -6.87
CA ASP A 115 -5.60 6.58 -6.90
C ASP A 115 -4.45 5.56 -7.08
N LYS A 116 -4.51 4.45 -6.33
CA LYS A 116 -3.44 3.44 -6.33
C LYS A 116 -3.47 2.47 -7.50
N TYR A 117 -4.65 2.08 -7.97
CA TYR A 117 -4.82 1.00 -8.95
C TYR A 117 -5.65 1.38 -10.18
N GLY A 118 -6.11 2.63 -10.25
CA GLY A 118 -6.90 3.14 -11.36
C GLY A 118 -6.11 3.19 -12.66
N LYS A 119 -6.73 2.69 -13.73
CA LYS A 119 -6.21 2.77 -15.10
C LYS A 119 -7.26 3.41 -15.99
N THR A 120 -6.87 4.42 -16.75
CA THR A 120 -7.75 5.04 -17.75
C THR A 120 -7.75 4.18 -19.00
N VAL A 121 -8.86 3.53 -19.29
CA VAL A 121 -9.07 2.70 -20.48
C VAL A 121 -10.28 3.22 -21.23
N GLN A 122 -10.09 3.61 -22.50
CA GLN A 122 -11.16 4.18 -23.35
C GLN A 122 -11.89 5.38 -22.70
N GLY A 123 -11.14 6.24 -22.00
CA GLY A 123 -11.69 7.42 -21.31
C GLY A 123 -12.44 7.12 -20.00
N GLN A 124 -12.43 5.87 -19.52
CA GLN A 124 -13.05 5.47 -18.26
C GLN A 124 -11.99 5.00 -17.26
N ILE A 125 -12.16 5.37 -15.99
CA ILE A 125 -11.28 4.90 -14.92
C ILE A 125 -11.76 3.52 -14.47
N LYS A 126 -10.91 2.52 -14.64
CA LYS A 126 -11.14 1.14 -14.19
C LYS A 126 -10.19 0.79 -13.07
N VAL A 127 -10.70 0.09 -12.06
CA VAL A 127 -9.93 -0.36 -10.90
C VAL A 127 -10.11 -1.86 -10.76
N GLU A 128 -9.02 -2.60 -10.84
CA GLU A 128 -8.98 -4.01 -10.46
C GLU A 128 -8.70 -4.08 -8.96
N LEU A 129 -9.66 -4.60 -8.20
CA LEU A 129 -9.63 -4.67 -6.75
C LEU A 129 -8.60 -5.71 -6.28
N PRO A 130 -7.56 -5.30 -5.53
CA PRO A 130 -6.58 -6.22 -4.96
C PRO A 130 -7.12 -6.97 -3.74
N LEU A 131 -8.30 -6.60 -3.26
CA LEU A 131 -8.97 -7.18 -2.10
C LEU A 131 -10.34 -7.75 -2.46
N SER A 132 -10.71 -8.84 -1.80
CA SER A 132 -12.07 -9.41 -1.81
C SER A 132 -13.06 -8.54 -1.03
N ARG A 133 -14.36 -8.82 -1.17
CA ARG A 133 -15.42 -8.11 -0.42
C ARG A 133 -15.27 -8.19 1.09
N GLU A 134 -14.76 -9.32 1.58
CA GLU A 134 -14.54 -9.55 3.01
C GLU A 134 -13.33 -8.77 3.52
N GLU A 135 -12.25 -8.73 2.73
CA GLU A 135 -11.07 -7.92 3.04
C GLU A 135 -11.39 -6.42 2.98
N LEU A 136 -12.17 -5.96 2.01
CA LEU A 136 -12.65 -4.56 1.95
C LEU A 136 -13.51 -4.21 3.16
N ALA A 137 -14.33 -5.15 3.65
CA ALA A 137 -15.17 -4.93 4.82
C ALA A 137 -14.32 -4.79 6.09
N ASN A 138 -13.34 -5.68 6.25
CA ASN A 138 -12.36 -5.62 7.35
C ASN A 138 -11.51 -4.34 7.29
N TYR A 139 -11.15 -3.90 6.09
CA TYR A 139 -10.39 -2.68 5.86
C TYR A 139 -11.16 -1.44 6.32
N VAL A 140 -12.45 -1.33 5.95
CA VAL A 140 -13.29 -0.19 6.32
C VAL A 140 -13.83 -0.30 7.76
N GLY A 141 -13.84 -1.51 8.35
CA GLY A 141 -14.43 -1.76 9.67
C GLY A 141 -15.96 -1.87 9.62
N VAL A 142 -16.48 -2.57 8.62
CA VAL A 142 -17.92 -2.88 8.45
C VAL A 142 -18.09 -4.36 8.11
N THR A 143 -19.34 -4.85 8.05
CA THR A 143 -19.59 -6.23 7.62
C THR A 143 -19.52 -6.37 6.10
N ARG A 144 -19.25 -7.58 5.60
CA ARG A 144 -19.24 -7.92 4.16
C ARG A 144 -20.57 -7.61 3.48
N GLU A 145 -21.68 -7.83 4.17
CA GLU A 145 -23.03 -7.50 3.71
C GLU A 145 -23.18 -5.98 3.56
N THR A 146 -22.59 -5.20 4.48
CA THR A 146 -22.64 -3.74 4.44
C THR A 146 -21.86 -3.19 3.25
N ILE A 147 -20.65 -3.72 2.97
CA ILE A 147 -19.92 -3.41 1.73
C ILE A 147 -20.78 -3.73 0.50
N SER A 148 -21.30 -4.96 0.42
CA SER A 148 -22.10 -5.40 -0.74
C SER A 148 -23.32 -4.51 -0.97
N ARG A 149 -24.04 -4.15 0.11
CA ARG A 149 -25.20 -3.24 0.06
C ARG A 149 -24.83 -1.84 -0.42
N LYS A 150 -23.73 -1.27 0.09
CA LYS A 150 -23.30 0.09 -0.26
C LYS A 150 -22.74 0.16 -1.67
N PHE A 151 -21.97 -0.84 -2.11
CA PHE A 151 -21.52 -0.95 -3.50
C PHE A 151 -22.70 -1.05 -4.47
N SER A 152 -23.70 -1.88 -4.16
CA SER A 152 -24.93 -1.96 -4.97
C SER A 152 -25.73 -0.64 -4.97
N LYS A 153 -25.70 0.11 -3.85
CA LYS A 153 -26.29 1.46 -3.78
C LYS A 153 -25.56 2.43 -4.71
N PHE A 154 -24.24 2.48 -4.65
CA PHE A 154 -23.42 3.37 -5.50
C PHE A 154 -23.52 3.04 -6.98
N GLU A 155 -23.66 1.76 -7.32
CA GLU A 155 -23.95 1.34 -8.69
C GLU A 155 -25.30 1.85 -9.20
N ARG A 156 -26.37 1.68 -8.40
CA ARG A 156 -27.69 2.24 -8.73
C ARG A 156 -27.71 3.76 -8.86
N LEU A 157 -26.86 4.46 -8.10
CA LEU A 157 -26.71 5.91 -8.18
C LEU A 157 -25.85 6.38 -9.37
N GLY A 158 -25.29 5.43 -10.13
CA GLY A 158 -24.44 5.71 -11.30
C GLY A 158 -23.07 6.27 -10.94
N MET A 159 -22.59 6.04 -9.72
CA MET A 159 -21.26 6.48 -9.28
C MET A 159 -20.18 5.52 -9.73
N ILE A 160 -20.46 4.22 -9.57
CA ILE A 160 -19.59 3.12 -9.97
C ILE A 160 -20.38 2.12 -10.81
N GLU A 161 -19.68 1.21 -11.45
CA GLU A 161 -20.26 0.01 -12.06
C GLU A 161 -19.37 -1.17 -11.67
N ILE A 162 -19.98 -2.27 -11.26
CA ILE A 162 -19.27 -3.44 -10.78
C ILE A 162 -19.23 -4.46 -11.92
N LYS A 163 -18.01 -4.88 -12.31
CA LYS A 163 -17.81 -5.92 -13.31
C LYS A 163 -17.22 -7.16 -12.62
N GLY A 164 -18.03 -8.21 -12.50
CA GLY A 164 -17.64 -9.42 -11.79
C GLY A 164 -17.38 -9.19 -10.30
N THR A 165 -16.44 -9.94 -9.72
CA THR A 165 -16.17 -9.93 -8.27
C THR A 165 -15.10 -8.94 -7.84
N ARG A 166 -14.23 -8.52 -8.78
CA ARG A 166 -12.99 -7.78 -8.48
C ARG A 166 -12.73 -6.61 -9.43
N GLU A 167 -13.65 -6.21 -10.29
CA GLU A 167 -13.46 -5.01 -11.13
C GLU A 167 -14.55 -3.99 -10.83
N ILE A 168 -14.15 -2.72 -10.70
CA ILE A 168 -15.06 -1.58 -10.65
C ILE A 168 -14.67 -0.54 -11.71
N THR A 169 -15.66 0.06 -12.35
CA THR A 169 -15.49 1.20 -13.26
C THR A 169 -16.10 2.43 -12.61
N ILE A 170 -15.36 3.53 -12.55
CA ILE A 170 -15.87 4.80 -12.03
C ILE A 170 -16.69 5.47 -13.12
N ARG A 171 -17.98 5.69 -12.84
CA ARG A 171 -18.93 6.31 -13.77
C ARG A 171 -19.06 7.81 -13.52
N ASN A 172 -18.95 8.25 -12.27
CA ASN A 172 -19.00 9.66 -11.91
C ASN A 172 -18.09 9.95 -10.70
N MET A 173 -16.92 10.52 -10.97
CA MET A 173 -15.95 10.90 -9.93
C MET A 173 -16.46 12.05 -9.04
N GLN A 174 -17.15 13.02 -9.64
CA GLN A 174 -17.64 14.19 -8.91
C GLN A 174 -18.65 13.79 -7.82
N LYS A 175 -19.60 12.90 -8.14
CA LYS A 175 -20.55 12.38 -7.15
C LYS A 175 -19.89 11.61 -6.01
N LEU A 176 -18.73 10.98 -6.23
CA LEU A 176 -17.98 10.35 -5.14
C LEU A 176 -17.32 11.41 -4.26
N ASN A 177 -16.80 12.51 -4.84
CA ASN A 177 -16.22 13.60 -4.05
C ASN A 177 -17.27 14.38 -3.25
N GLU A 178 -18.51 14.51 -3.74
CA GLU A 178 -19.61 15.15 -2.99
C GLU A 178 -19.99 14.41 -1.69
N TYR A 179 -19.53 13.17 -1.49
CA TYR A 179 -19.75 12.42 -0.25
C TYR A 179 -18.70 12.67 0.83
N ILE A 180 -17.58 13.30 0.47
CA ILE A 180 -16.47 13.60 1.39
C ILE A 180 -16.40 15.08 1.76
N ASP A 181 -17.15 15.93 1.05
CA ASP A 181 -17.42 17.34 1.38
C ASP A 181 -18.56 17.46 2.42
#